data_AF-A0A5C7Z7Z9-F1
#
_entry.id   AF-A0A5C7Z7Z9-F1
#
_cell.length_a   1.000
_cell.length_b   1.000
_cell.length_c   1.000
_cell.angle_alpha   90.00
_cell.angle_beta   90.00
_cell.angle_gamma   90.00
#
_symmetry.space_group_name_H-M   'P 1'
#
loop_
_entity.id
_entity.type
_entity.pdbx_description
1 polymer ?
#
loop_
_entity_poly.entity_id
_entity_poly.type
_entity_poly.pdbx_seq_one_letter_code
_entity_poly.pdbx_strand_id
1 'polypeptide(L)'
;MSDELKDILSNLNKDVEQDKLLDYLNKKLSASEAHELEKQMAGDPFINDAVEGLEGFSNKQDLSLYVHQLNKDLKKQLEKKQQRKEKRKLKDQPWLLISIVVLLVLIVLSYVVIRKFLE
;
A
#
# COMPACT_ATOMS: atom_id res chain seq x y z
N MET A 1 17.89 1.16 1.13
CA MET A 1 17.39 -0.13 1.69
C MET A 1 15.85 -0.28 1.63
N SER A 2 15.10 0.55 0.88
CA SER A 2 13.63 0.47 0.83
C SER A 2 13.05 -0.17 -0.43
N ASP A 3 13.86 -0.32 -1.49
CA ASP A 3 13.35 -0.75 -2.79
C ASP A 3 13.36 -2.27 -2.95
N GLU A 4 14.36 -2.98 -2.39
CA GLU A 4 14.36 -4.46 -2.30
C GLU A 4 13.14 -5.03 -1.57
N LEU A 5 12.70 -4.40 -0.48
CA LEU A 5 11.53 -4.86 0.30
C LEU A 5 10.21 -4.78 -0.48
N LYS A 6 10.12 -3.91 -1.50
CA LYS A 6 8.93 -3.85 -2.37
C LYS A 6 8.89 -5.03 -3.33
N ASP A 7 10.05 -5.56 -3.72
CA ASP A 7 10.18 -6.65 -4.69
C ASP A 7 10.05 -8.07 -4.10
N ILE A 8 10.22 -8.23 -2.79
CA ILE A 8 10.01 -9.55 -2.12
C ILE A 8 8.55 -10.03 -2.30
N LEU A 9 7.64 -9.11 -2.59
CA LEU A 9 6.21 -9.38 -2.73
C LEU A 9 5.73 -9.39 -4.19
N SER A 10 6.58 -9.06 -5.16
CA SER A 10 6.20 -8.96 -6.58
C SER A 10 6.29 -10.30 -7.31
N ASN A 11 7.12 -11.24 -6.84
CA ASN A 11 7.18 -12.62 -7.35
C ASN A 11 6.17 -13.57 -6.68
N LEU A 12 5.55 -13.14 -5.58
CA LEU A 12 4.50 -13.92 -4.92
C LEU A 12 3.19 -13.61 -5.65
N ASN A 13 2.66 -14.57 -6.41
CA ASN A 13 1.38 -14.45 -7.08
C ASN A 13 0.25 -14.62 -6.03
N LYS A 14 0.19 -13.64 -5.13
CA LYS A 14 -0.35 -13.72 -3.76
C LYS A 14 -1.80 -14.13 -3.63
N ASP A 15 -2.63 -13.63 -4.53
CA ASP A 15 -4.07 -13.80 -4.40
C ASP A 15 -4.51 -15.21 -4.82
N VAL A 16 -3.73 -15.87 -5.69
CA VAL A 16 -4.04 -17.23 -6.19
C VAL A 16 -3.43 -18.32 -5.28
N GLU A 17 -2.34 -18.05 -4.57
CA GLU A 17 -1.67 -19.02 -3.70
C GLU A 17 -2.25 -19.06 -2.28
N GLN A 18 -2.57 -17.90 -1.69
CA GLN A 18 -3.06 -17.86 -0.30
C GLN A 18 -4.41 -18.55 -0.13
N ASP A 19 -5.35 -18.30 -1.04
CA ASP A 19 -6.68 -18.93 -1.00
C ASP A 19 -6.60 -20.44 -1.24
N LYS A 20 -5.70 -20.89 -2.12
CA LYS A 20 -5.44 -22.32 -2.36
C LYS A 20 -4.89 -23.03 -1.13
N LEU A 21 -3.97 -22.41 -0.38
CA LEU A 21 -3.46 -22.97 0.88
C LEU A 21 -4.57 -23.12 1.92
N LEU A 22 -5.47 -22.13 2.03
CA LEU A 22 -6.62 -22.21 2.93
C LEU A 22 -7.62 -23.30 2.50
N ASP A 23 -7.86 -23.44 1.20
CA ASP A 23 -8.76 -24.47 0.68
C ASP A 23 -8.17 -25.88 0.83
N TYR A 24 -6.85 -26.04 0.69
CA TYR A 24 -6.13 -27.27 1.00
C TYR A 24 -6.35 -27.68 2.47
N LEU A 25 -6.10 -26.75 3.40
CA LEU A 25 -6.26 -26.97 4.84
C LEU A 25 -7.69 -27.31 5.24
N ASN A 26 -8.67 -26.77 4.51
CA ASN A 26 -10.10 -27.02 4.72
C ASN A 26 -10.62 -28.23 3.91
N LYS A 27 -9.76 -28.98 3.22
CA LYS A 27 -10.12 -30.14 2.36
C LYS A 27 -11.14 -29.79 1.27
N LYS A 28 -11.06 -28.58 0.73
CA LYS A 28 -11.94 -28.08 -0.34
C LYS A 28 -11.34 -28.21 -1.75
N LEU A 29 -10.03 -28.42 -1.85
CA LEU A 29 -9.36 -28.68 -3.14
C LEU A 29 -9.73 -30.05 -3.70
N SER A 30 -9.78 -30.15 -5.03
CA SER A 30 -9.86 -31.45 -5.71
C SER A 30 -8.57 -32.24 -5.53
N ALA A 31 -8.64 -33.57 -5.70
CA ALA A 31 -7.46 -34.45 -5.56
C ALA A 31 -6.32 -34.06 -6.51
N SER A 32 -6.64 -33.60 -7.72
CA SER A 32 -5.63 -33.13 -8.68
C SER A 32 -4.93 -31.86 -8.21
N GLU A 33 -5.68 -30.91 -7.65
CA GLU A 33 -5.12 -29.63 -7.19
C GLU A 33 -4.32 -29.78 -5.90
N ALA A 34 -4.77 -30.64 -4.99
CA ALA A 34 -4.04 -31.00 -3.78
C ALA A 34 -2.68 -31.62 -4.14
N HIS A 35 -2.64 -32.54 -5.11
CA HIS A 35 -1.40 -33.18 -5.55
C HIS A 35 -0.40 -32.20 -6.18
N GLU A 36 -0.89 -31.24 -6.99
CA GLU A 36 -0.03 -30.18 -7.53
C GLU A 36 0.55 -29.29 -6.42
N LEU A 37 -0.25 -28.98 -5.38
CA LEU A 37 0.21 -28.21 -4.23
C LEU A 37 1.24 -28.99 -3.39
N GLU A 38 1.02 -30.29 -3.15
CA GLU A 38 1.99 -31.17 -2.47
C GLU A 38 3.33 -31.23 -3.22
N LYS A 39 3.29 -31.25 -4.56
CA LYS A 39 4.49 -31.19 -5.40
C LYS A 39 5.22 -29.86 -5.26
N GLN A 40 4.47 -28.75 -5.15
CA GLN A 40 5.04 -27.42 -4.88
C GLN A 40 5.66 -27.35 -3.48
N MET A 41 4.99 -27.87 -2.45
CA MET A 41 5.52 -27.98 -1.09
C MET A 41 6.85 -28.75 -1.04
N ALA A 42 6.97 -29.84 -1.80
CA ALA A 42 8.21 -30.61 -1.89
C ALA A 42 9.35 -29.83 -2.58
N GLY A 43 9.03 -28.89 -3.46
CA GLY A 43 9.98 -28.07 -4.21
C GLY A 43 10.33 -26.73 -3.55
N ASP A 44 9.50 -26.26 -2.60
CA ASP A 44 9.66 -24.97 -1.95
C ASP A 44 9.55 -25.09 -0.41
N PRO A 45 10.68 -24.99 0.32
CA PRO A 45 10.70 -25.00 1.78
C PRO A 45 9.82 -23.93 2.42
N PHE A 46 9.60 -22.78 1.76
CA PHE A 46 8.77 -21.70 2.29
C PHE A 46 7.29 -22.08 2.32
N ILE A 47 6.79 -22.71 1.25
CA ILE A 47 5.41 -23.16 1.18
C ILE A 47 5.17 -24.30 2.18
N ASN A 48 6.13 -25.23 2.32
CA ASN A 48 6.04 -26.31 3.29
C ASN A 48 5.95 -25.77 4.74
N ASP A 49 6.83 -24.85 5.13
CA ASP A 49 6.81 -24.22 6.46
C ASP A 49 5.50 -23.44 6.72
N ALA A 50 5.00 -22.73 5.69
CA ALA A 50 3.73 -22.03 5.79
C ALA A 50 2.54 -22.98 6.02
N VAL A 51 2.48 -24.12 5.32
CA VAL A 51 1.42 -25.13 5.51
C VAL A 51 1.50 -25.74 6.91
N GLU A 52 2.69 -26.13 7.36
CA GLU A 52 2.92 -26.69 8.70
C GLU A 52 2.47 -25.72 9.81
N GLY A 53 2.85 -24.44 9.68
CA GLY A 53 2.44 -23.40 10.63
C GLY A 53 0.92 -23.17 10.66
N LEU A 54 0.25 -23.24 9.51
CA LEU A 54 -1.20 -23.09 9.43
C LEU A 54 -1.96 -24.36 9.86
N GLU A 55 -1.38 -25.54 9.73
CA GLU A 55 -1.96 -26.79 10.25
C GLU A 55 -2.05 -26.82 11.77
N GLY A 56 -1.11 -26.17 12.46
CA GLY A 56 -1.12 -26.02 13.92
C GLY A 56 -2.27 -25.16 14.48
N PHE A 57 -3.09 -24.54 13.64
CA PHE A 57 -4.19 -23.70 14.06
C PHE A 57 -5.44 -24.53 14.44
N SER A 58 -5.93 -24.38 15.67
CA SER A 58 -7.01 -25.22 16.20
C SER A 58 -8.35 -25.06 15.46
N ASN A 59 -8.68 -23.85 14.99
CA ASN A 59 -9.93 -23.60 14.26
C ASN A 59 -9.67 -23.10 12.83
N LYS A 60 -9.66 -24.05 11.89
CA LYS A 60 -9.42 -23.79 10.46
C LYS A 60 -10.56 -23.03 9.79
N GLN A 61 -11.79 -23.06 10.34
CA GLN A 61 -12.92 -22.29 9.80
C GLN A 61 -12.75 -20.78 10.03
N ASP A 62 -12.21 -20.38 11.18
CA ASP A 62 -12.00 -18.97 11.51
C ASP A 62 -10.76 -18.40 10.80
N LEU A 63 -9.86 -19.26 10.32
CA LEU A 63 -8.59 -18.86 9.71
C LEU A 63 -8.80 -17.92 8.51
N SER A 64 -9.81 -18.19 7.68
CA SER A 64 -10.17 -17.32 6.55
C SER A 64 -10.62 -15.93 7.02
N LEU A 65 -11.40 -15.86 8.11
CA LEU A 65 -11.81 -14.58 8.70
C LEU A 65 -10.60 -13.83 9.29
N TYR A 66 -9.68 -14.52 9.95
CA TYR A 66 -8.47 -13.94 10.49
C TYR A 66 -7.56 -13.37 9.40
N VAL A 67 -7.36 -14.11 8.30
CA VAL A 67 -6.59 -13.63 7.15
C VAL A 67 -7.23 -12.37 6.56
N HIS A 68 -8.55 -12.37 6.37
CA HIS A 68 -9.28 -11.21 5.87
C HIS A 68 -9.14 -9.99 6.81
N GLN A 69 -9.26 -10.19 8.13
CA GLN A 69 -9.07 -9.13 9.12
C GLN A 69 -7.64 -8.59 9.10
N LEU A 70 -6.63 -9.47 9.05
CA LEU A 70 -5.23 -9.09 9.00
C LEU A 70 -4.91 -8.25 7.77
N ASN A 71 -5.36 -8.68 6.59
CA ASN A 71 -5.19 -7.94 5.34
C ASN A 71 -5.87 -6.57 5.41
N LYS A 72 -7.09 -6.51 5.94
CA LYS A 72 -7.82 -5.25 6.14
C LYS A 72 -7.09 -4.29 7.08
N ASP A 73 -6.58 -4.79 8.20
CA ASP A 73 -5.88 -3.97 9.18
C ASP A 73 -4.51 -3.51 8.70
N LEU A 74 -3.79 -4.36 7.96
CA LEU A 74 -2.53 -3.97 7.32
C LEU A 74 -2.77 -2.83 6.32
N LYS A 75 -3.77 -2.97 5.44
CA LYS A 75 -4.16 -1.92 4.48
C LYS A 75 -4.51 -0.61 5.19
N LYS A 76 -5.31 -0.69 6.25
CA LYS A 76 -5.70 0.47 7.08
C LYS A 76 -4.50 1.15 7.74
N GLN A 77 -3.51 0.39 8.21
CA GLN A 77 -2.29 0.94 8.81
C GLN A 77 -1.42 1.64 7.77
N LEU A 78 -1.29 1.05 6.58
CA LEU A 78 -0.55 1.64 5.46
C LEU A 78 -1.21 2.94 4.96
N GLU A 79 -2.52 2.93 4.79
CA GLU A 79 -3.31 4.11 4.41
C GLU A 79 -3.17 5.23 5.44
N LYS A 80 -3.27 4.93 6.74
CA LYS A 80 -3.03 5.94 7.80
C LYS A 80 -1.64 6.55 7.70
N LYS A 81 -0.61 5.74 7.42
CA LYS A 81 0.77 6.23 7.25
C LYS A 81 0.90 7.11 6.03
N GLN A 82 0.29 6.73 4.91
CA GLN A 82 0.28 7.54 3.68
C GLN A 82 -0.48 8.85 3.87
N GLN A 83 -1.69 8.81 4.45
CA GLN A 83 -2.47 10.00 4.75
C GLN A 83 -1.74 10.96 5.69
N ARG A 84 -1.01 10.45 6.69
CA ARG A 84 -0.15 11.29 7.55
C ARG A 84 0.99 11.96 6.77
N LYS A 85 1.56 11.28 5.77
CA LYS A 85 2.57 11.87 4.88
C LYS A 85 1.96 12.91 3.95
N GLU A 86 0.81 12.62 3.35
CA GLU A 86 0.04 13.54 2.50
C GLU A 86 -0.36 14.81 3.26
N LYS A 87 -0.85 14.69 4.49
CA LYS A 87 -1.19 15.85 5.35
C LYS A 87 0.01 16.71 5.74
N ARG A 88 1.24 16.16 5.66
CA ARG A 88 2.49 16.89 5.90
C ARG A 88 3.07 17.51 4.64
N LYS A 89 2.56 17.16 3.45
CA LYS A 89 2.87 17.94 2.26
C LYS A 89 2.24 19.31 2.48
N LEU A 90 3.09 20.34 2.55
CA LEU A 90 2.63 21.71 2.58
C LEU A 90 1.73 21.88 1.35
N LYS A 91 0.44 22.13 1.59
CA LYS A 91 -0.49 22.50 0.52
C LYS A 91 0.18 23.66 -0.19
N ASP A 92 0.42 23.54 -1.50
CA ASP A 92 0.82 24.67 -2.31
C ASP A 92 -0.09 25.84 -1.95
N GLN A 93 0.50 26.99 -1.63
CA GLN A 93 -0.21 28.17 -1.17
C GLN A 93 -0.38 29.13 -2.35
N PRO A 94 -1.32 28.86 -3.29
CA PRO A 94 -1.52 29.71 -4.47
C PRO A 94 -1.86 31.15 -4.07
N TRP A 95 -2.52 31.33 -2.91
CA TRP A 95 -2.81 32.64 -2.34
C TRP A 95 -1.55 33.45 -1.99
N LEU A 96 -0.48 32.80 -1.54
CA LEU A 96 0.78 33.49 -1.22
C LEU A 96 1.45 33.97 -2.52
N LEU A 97 1.43 33.14 -3.57
CA LEU A 97 1.95 33.49 -4.89
C LEU A 97 1.16 34.64 -5.53
N ILE A 98 -0.18 34.59 -5.47
CA ILE A 98 -1.06 35.68 -5.94
C ILE A 98 -0.78 36.99 -5.18
N SER A 99 -0.62 36.93 -3.86
CA SER A 99 -0.31 38.11 -3.04
C SER A 99 1.01 38.79 -3.46
N ILE A 100 2.05 37.99 -3.70
CA ILE A 100 3.34 38.49 -4.19
C ILE A 100 3.20 39.18 -5.55
N VAL A 101 2.45 38.58 -6.49
CA VAL A 101 2.23 39.16 -7.82
C VAL A 101 1.48 40.49 -7.73
N VAL A 102 0.41 40.54 -6.92
CA VAL A 102 -0.36 41.78 -6.70
C VAL A 102 0.52 42.86 -6.09
N LEU A 103 1.35 42.52 -5.10
CA LEU A 103 2.28 43.46 -4.46
C LEU A 103 3.29 44.03 -5.48
N LEU A 104 3.86 43.18 -6.35
CA LEU A 104 4.77 43.62 -7.41
C LEU A 104 4.08 44.56 -8.40
N VAL A 105 2.85 44.25 -8.82
CA VAL A 105 2.07 45.11 -9.72
C VAL A 105 1.80 46.47 -9.06
N LEU A 106 1.46 46.50 -7.77
CA LEU A 106 1.24 47.75 -7.04
C LEU A 106 2.51 48.60 -6.98
N ILE A 107 3.68 48.01 -6.75
CA ILE A 107 4.96 48.73 -6.75
C ILE A 107 5.22 49.36 -8.12
N VAL A 108 5.00 48.62 -9.21
CA VAL A 108 5.17 49.12 -10.58
C VAL A 108 4.20 50.26 -10.88
N LEU A 109 2.92 50.11 -10.50
CA LEU A 109 1.92 51.16 -10.68
C LEU A 109 2.26 52.42 -9.89
N SER A 110 2.67 52.28 -8.62
CA SER A 110 3.12 53.41 -7.81
C SER A 110 4.29 54.14 -8.46
N TYR A 111 5.28 53.41 -8.98
CA TYR A 111 6.41 54.00 -9.70
C TYR A 111 5.96 54.78 -10.95
N VAL A 112 5.07 54.20 -11.77
CA VAL A 112 4.56 54.85 -12.99
C VAL A 112 3.78 56.13 -12.65
N VAL A 113 2.93 56.09 -11.62
CA VAL A 113 2.15 57.27 -11.19
C VAL A 113 3.06 58.37 -10.69
N ILE A 114 4.04 58.05 -9.83
CA ILE A 114 5.00 59.04 -9.32
C ILE A 114 5.77 59.66 -10.48
N ARG A 115 6.26 58.86 -11.43
CA ARG A 115 7.01 59.36 -12.59
C ARG A 115 6.15 60.29 -13.45
N LYS A 116 4.89 59.93 -13.72
CA LYS A 116 3.96 60.79 -14.48
C LYS A 116 3.58 62.10 -13.80
N PHE A 117 3.72 62.18 -12.48
CA PHE A 117 3.42 63.39 -11.70
C PHE A 117 4.66 64.27 -11.46
N LEU A 118 5.86 63.72 -11.67
CA LEU A 118 7.14 64.42 -11.51
C LEU A 118 7.71 64.98 -12.84
N GLU A 119 7.31 64.42 -13.98
CA GLU A 119 7.49 64.99 -15.33
C GLU A 119 6.38 66.01 -15.65
#